data_AF-A0A971LB49-F1
#
_entry.id   AF-A0A971LB49-F1
#
_cell.length_a   1.000
_cell.length_b   1.000
_cell.length_c   1.000
_cell.angle_alpha   90.00
_cell.angle_beta   90.00
_cell.angle_gamma   90.00
#
_symmetry.space_group_name_H-M   'P 1'
#
loop_
_entity.id
_entity.type
_entity.pdbx_description
1 polymer ?
#
loop_
_entity_poly.entity_id
_entity_poly.type
_entity_poly.pdbx_seq_one_letter_code
_entity_poly.pdbx_strand_id
1 'polypeptide(L)'
;MNMEIIKIMSFAALVIGALLIIGTKFRWIILVDPPEEWTAIYSHSALKKIFGSDFLIGFNYVVGTLFIIIALFFLWKVVTGNVLFE
;
A
#
# COMPACT_ATOMS: atom_id res chain seq x y z
N MET A 1 -10.85 -13.87 -13.50
CA MET A 1 -10.74 -12.39 -13.51
C MET A 1 -10.06 -11.97 -14.79
N ASN A 2 -10.53 -10.93 -15.50
CA ASN A 2 -9.94 -10.50 -16.78
C ASN A 2 -8.44 -10.14 -16.59
N MET A 3 -7.59 -10.56 -17.52
CA MET A 3 -6.15 -10.27 -17.55
C MET A 3 -5.86 -8.76 -17.47
N GLU A 4 -6.68 -7.94 -18.13
CA GLU A 4 -6.57 -6.48 -18.07
C GLU A 4 -6.83 -5.94 -16.65
N ILE A 5 -7.78 -6.54 -15.93
CA ILE A 5 -8.10 -6.16 -14.55
C ILE A 5 -6.90 -6.50 -13.64
N ILE A 6 -6.29 -7.68 -13.79
CA ILE A 6 -5.10 -8.08 -13.01
C ILE A 6 -3.95 -7.09 -13.24
N LYS A 7 -3.70 -6.69 -14.49
CA LYS A 7 -2.69 -5.69 -14.84
C LYS A 7 -2.94 -4.36 -14.13
N ILE A 8 -4.16 -3.83 -14.25
CA ILE A 8 -4.54 -2.54 -13.66
C ILE A 8 -4.42 -2.59 -12.13
N MET A 9 -4.95 -3.63 -11.49
CA MET A 9 -4.88 -3.80 -10.04
C MET A 9 -3.44 -3.92 -9.55
N SER A 10 -2.59 -4.66 -10.27
CA SER A 10 -1.19 -4.85 -9.90
C SER A 10 -0.41 -3.55 -10.05
N PHE A 11 -0.64 -2.78 -11.12
CA PHE A 11 -0.04 -1.46 -11.29
C PHE A 11 -0.50 -0.48 -10.21
N ALA A 12 -1.79 -0.44 -9.90
CA ALA A 12 -2.32 0.39 -8.81
C ALA A 12 -1.70 0.02 -7.46
N ALA A 13 -1.58 -1.28 -7.16
CA ALA A 13 -0.92 -1.76 -5.95
C ALA A 13 0.56 -1.34 -5.89
N LEU A 14 1.27 -1.40 -7.02
CA LEU A 14 2.66 -0.95 -7.10
C LEU A 14 2.78 0.55 -6.77
N VAL A 15 1.92 1.38 -7.37
CA VAL A 15 1.90 2.84 -7.14
C VAL A 15 1.55 3.15 -5.68
N ILE A 16 0.51 2.53 -5.13
CA ILE A 16 0.12 2.71 -3.72
C ILE A 16 1.26 2.30 -2.79
N GLY A 17 1.87 1.14 -3.04
CA GLY A 17 3.01 0.67 -2.26
C GLY A 17 4.17 1.66 -2.31
N ALA A 18 4.55 2.14 -3.50
CA ALA A 18 5.59 3.14 -3.66
C ALA A 18 5.26 4.46 -2.94
N LEU A 19 4.02 4.95 -3.04
CA LEU A 19 3.57 6.16 -2.36
C LEU A 19 3.61 6.02 -0.83
N LEU A 20 3.27 4.84 -0.28
CA LEU A 20 3.41 4.58 1.16
C LEU A 20 4.86 4.71 1.61
N ILE A 21 5.80 4.10 0.89
CA ILE A 21 7.23 4.15 1.22
C ILE A 21 7.78 5.58 1.07
N ILE A 22 7.57 6.20 -0.10
CA ILE A 22 8.08 7.53 -0.43
C ILE A 22 7.47 8.57 0.50
N GLY A 23 6.15 8.57 0.64
CA GLY A 23 5.44 9.54 1.47
C GLY A 23 5.79 9.40 2.95
N THR A 24 5.99 8.18 3.46
CA THR A 24 6.46 7.97 4.83
C THR A 24 7.89 8.47 5.01
N LYS A 25 8.79 8.19 4.04
CA LYS A 25 10.18 8.69 4.04
C LYS A 25 10.26 10.21 4.04
N PHE A 26 9.40 10.86 3.26
CA PHE A 26 9.30 12.33 3.20
C PHE A 26 8.35 12.92 4.25
N ARG A 27 7.87 12.10 5.20
CA ARG A 27 7.04 12.53 6.32
C ARG A 27 5.78 13.30 5.91
N TRP A 28 5.08 12.85 4.87
CA TRP A 28 3.78 13.40 4.50
C TRP A 28 2.82 13.28 5.68
N ILE A 29 2.23 14.41 6.09
CA ILE A 29 1.41 14.53 7.31
C ILE A 29 0.37 13.42 7.39
N ILE A 30 -0.36 13.17 6.29
CA ILE A 30 -1.42 12.15 6.26
C ILE A 30 -0.91 10.73 6.58
N LEU A 31 0.36 10.43 6.30
CA LEU A 31 0.92 9.09 6.51
C LEU A 31 1.64 8.93 7.85
N VAL A 32 2.22 10.00 8.41
CA VAL A 32 3.07 9.91 9.61
C VAL A 32 2.48 10.57 10.84
N ASP A 33 1.65 11.59 10.66
CA ASP A 33 1.01 12.31 11.76
C ASP A 33 -0.35 12.89 11.34
N PRO A 34 -1.29 12.04 10.89
CA PRO A 34 -2.61 12.53 10.50
C PRO A 34 -3.39 13.04 11.72
N PRO A 35 -4.29 14.03 11.53
CA PRO A 35 -5.16 14.52 12.60
C PRO A 35 -5.98 13.41 13.25
N GLU A 36 -6.09 13.43 14.58
CA GLU A 36 -6.84 12.41 15.31
C GLU A 36 -8.35 12.54 15.12
N GLU A 37 -8.88 13.73 14.82
CA GLU A 37 -10.30 13.91 14.50
C GLU A 37 -10.77 13.08 13.29
N TRP A 38 -9.86 12.64 12.43
CA TRP A 38 -10.20 11.86 11.23
C TRP A 38 -10.33 10.35 11.48
N THR A 39 -10.22 9.88 12.73
CA THR A 39 -10.26 8.42 13.04
C THR A 39 -11.51 7.71 12.49
N ALA A 40 -12.63 8.42 12.34
CA ALA A 40 -13.88 7.84 11.83
C ALA A 40 -13.86 7.56 10.31
N ILE A 41 -13.01 8.27 9.54
CA ILE A 41 -13.00 8.22 8.08
C ILE A 41 -11.65 7.81 7.51
N TYR A 42 -10.59 7.82 8.32
CA TYR A 42 -9.23 7.57 7.87
C TYR A 42 -8.48 6.59 8.78
N SER A 43 -8.09 5.47 8.19
CA SER A 43 -7.46 4.35 8.91
C SER A 43 -6.14 4.73 9.56
N HIS A 44 -5.34 5.61 8.96
CA HIS A 44 -4.04 6.00 9.53
C HIS A 44 -4.23 6.83 10.80
N SER A 45 -5.26 7.68 10.87
CA SER A 45 -5.63 8.39 12.10
C SER A 45 -6.04 7.42 13.21
N ALA A 46 -6.83 6.40 12.88
CA ALA A 46 -7.22 5.36 13.84
C ALA A 46 -6.00 4.54 14.34
N LEU A 47 -5.13 4.11 13.42
CA LEU A 47 -3.91 3.38 13.77
C LEU A 47 -2.96 4.22 14.62
N LYS A 48 -2.76 5.51 14.28
CA LYS A 48 -1.97 6.45 15.09
C LYS A 48 -2.53 6.58 16.50
N LYS A 49 -3.85 6.75 16.63
CA LYS A 49 -4.51 6.92 17.93
C LYS A 49 -4.36 5.71 18.85
N ILE A 50 -4.34 4.49 18.29
CA ILE A 50 -4.26 3.25 19.06
C ILE A 50 -2.81 2.87 19.38
N PHE A 51 -1.89 3.02 18.42
CA PHE A 51 -0.53 2.47 18.50
C PHE A 51 0.60 3.51 18.47
N GLY A 52 0.28 4.78 18.22
CA GLY A 52 1.24 5.87 18.09
C GLY A 52 1.84 6.03 16.69
N SER A 53 2.53 7.16 16.47
CA SER A 53 3.11 7.51 15.17
C SER A 53 4.27 6.62 14.75
N ASP A 54 5.09 6.13 15.69
CA ASP A 54 6.22 5.24 15.37
C ASP A 54 5.74 3.91 14.82
N PHE A 55 4.66 3.35 15.39
CA PHE A 55 4.01 2.16 14.85
C PHE A 55 3.44 2.42 13.45
N LEU A 56 2.75 3.56 13.25
CA LEU A 56 2.17 3.91 11.95
C LEU A 56 3.25 4.00 10.85
N ILE A 57 4.40 4.60 11.16
CA ILE A 57 5.55 4.68 10.25
C ILE A 57 6.04 3.27 9.89
N GLY A 58 6.25 2.40 10.88
CA GLY A 58 6.65 1.01 10.64
C GLY A 58 5.62 0.24 9.81
N PHE A 59 4.34 0.42 10.13
CA PHE A 59 3.21 -0.18 9.41
C PHE A 59 3.21 0.22 7.93
N ASN A 60 3.39 1.50 7.61
CA ASN A 60 3.43 1.96 6.22
C ASN A 60 4.59 1.32 5.43
N TYR A 61 5.77 1.15 6.05
CA TYR A 61 6.89 0.48 5.39
C TYR A 61 6.60 -1.00 5.13
N VAL A 62 6.02 -1.71 6.09
CA VAL A 62 5.65 -3.13 5.93
C VAL A 62 4.58 -3.30 4.86
N VAL A 63 3.47 -2.56 4.97
CA VAL A 63 2.35 -2.66 4.02
C VAL A 63 2.79 -2.20 2.63
N GLY A 64 3.50 -1.08 2.51
CA GLY A 64 4.01 -0.61 1.23
C GLY A 64 4.91 -1.64 0.54
N THR A 65 5.80 -2.29 1.30
CA THR A 65 6.67 -3.36 0.78
C THR A 65 5.87 -4.57 0.31
N LEU A 66 4.88 -5.02 1.08
CA LEU A 66 4.01 -6.13 0.69
C LEU A 66 3.22 -5.84 -0.59
N PHE A 67 2.69 -4.62 -0.72
CA PHE A 67 2.01 -4.17 -1.94
C PHE A 67 2.93 -4.25 -3.16
N ILE A 68 4.18 -3.78 -3.03
CA ILE A 68 5.17 -3.86 -4.10
C ILE A 68 5.49 -5.31 -4.46
N ILE A 69 5.75 -6.18 -3.48
CA ILE A 69 6.07 -7.59 -3.72
C ILE A 69 4.93 -8.30 -4.46
N ILE A 70 3.69 -8.13 -3.98
CA ILE A 70 2.50 -8.75 -4.58
C ILE A 70 2.29 -8.22 -6.00
N ALA A 71 2.40 -6.90 -6.20
CA ALA A 71 2.27 -6.28 -7.51
C ALA A 71 3.29 -6.82 -8.52
N LEU A 72 4.56 -6.91 -8.13
CA LEU A 72 5.63 -7.43 -8.98
C LEU A 72 5.42 -8.91 -9.30
N PHE A 73 4.96 -9.72 -8.34
CA PHE A 73 4.64 -11.12 -8.56
C PHE A 73 3.54 -11.29 -9.63
N PHE A 74 2.43 -10.56 -9.52
CA PHE A 74 1.35 -10.65 -10.51
C PHE A 74 1.77 -10.07 -11.88
N LEU A 75 2.48 -8.94 -11.91
CA LEU A 75 3.00 -8.39 -13.17
C LEU A 75 3.95 -9.36 -13.87
N TRP A 76 4.82 -10.06 -13.14
CA TRP A 76 5.65 -11.13 -13.70
C TRP A 76 4.76 -12.20 -14.34
N LYS A 77 3.79 -12.75 -13.59
CA LYS A 77 2.91 -13.81 -14.08
C LYS A 77 2.19 -13.42 -15.36
N VAL A 78 1.71 -12.17 -15.43
CA VAL A 78 1.13 -11.58 -16.64
C VAL A 78 2.12 -11.55 -17.80
N VAL A 79 3.35 -11.05 -17.58
CA VAL A 79 4.38 -10.94 -18.63
C VAL A 79 4.83 -12.30 -19.15
N THR A 80 4.87 -13.32 -18.28
CA THR A 80 5.31 -14.68 -18.63
C THR A 80 4.18 -15.59 -19.15
N GLY A 81 2.94 -15.10 -19.22
CA GLY A 81 1.79 -15.89 -19.67
C GLY A 81 1.34 -16.99 -18.70
N ASN A 82 1.90 -17.04 -17.49
CA ASN A 82 1.54 -18.00 -16.45
C ASN A 82 0.30 -17.50 -15.68
N VAL A 83 -0.88 -17.61 -16.28
CA VAL A 83 -2.13 -17.17 -15.66
C VAL A 83 -2.51 -18.14 -14.54
N LEU A 84 -2.59 -17.67 -13.30
CA LEU A 84 -2.88 -18.48 -12.10
C LEU A 84 -4.33 -18.99 -12.01
N PHE A 85 -5.17 -18.66 -12.98
CA PHE A 85 -6.59 -18.96 -12.99
C PHE A 85 -6.99 -19.41 -14.39
N GLU A 86 -6.70 -20.68 -14.70
CA GLU A 86 -7.51 -21.43 -15.67
C GLU A 86 -8.76 -21.97 -14.95
#